data_AF-A0A7V9HSE0-F1
#
_entry.id   AF-A0A7V9HSE0-F1
#
_cell.length_a   1.000
_cell.length_b   1.000
_cell.length_c   1.000
_cell.angle_alpha   90.00
_cell.angle_beta   90.00
_cell.angle_gamma   90.00
#
_symmetry.space_group_name_H-M   'P 1'
#
loop_
_entity.id
_entity.type
_entity.pdbx_description
1 polymer ?
#
loop_
_entity_poly.entity_id
_entity_poly.type
_entity_poly.pdbx_seq_one_letter_code
_entity_poly.pdbx_strand_id
1 'polypeptide(L)'
;MTALALAALVLLIFLNGMFVAAEFALVRSRRSRFETVAGEGSASARRVVRQLDAIDRYLSACQIGITMASIGIGFLGEPAIASLIEPALEGSVSHGVSTAIAFFIAFFIATSLHITIGEQVPKIVAINRAE
;
A
#
# COMPACT_ATOMS: atom_id res chain seq x y z
N MET A 1 -16.73 -16.41 -4.98
CA MET A 1 -15.51 -16.30 -4.14
C MET A 1 -14.45 -15.41 -4.78
N THR A 2 -14.10 -15.60 -6.05
CA THR A 2 -13.09 -14.79 -6.76
C THR A 2 -13.37 -13.28 -6.74
N ALA A 3 -14.60 -12.85 -7.00
CA ALA A 3 -14.96 -11.41 -6.96
C ALA A 3 -14.70 -10.75 -5.59
N LEU A 4 -14.97 -11.47 -4.49
CA LEU A 4 -14.70 -10.98 -3.14
C LEU A 4 -13.20 -10.89 -2.88
N ALA A 5 -12.43 -11.89 -3.34
CA ALA A 5 -10.97 -11.89 -3.21
C ALA A 5 -10.32 -10.74 -4.01
N LEU A 6 -10.83 -10.45 -5.21
CA LEU A 6 -10.38 -9.30 -6.01
C LEU A 6 -10.75 -7.97 -5.36
N ALA A 7 -11.97 -7.85 -4.80
CA ALA A 7 -12.36 -6.65 -4.06
C ALA A 7 -11.47 -6.44 -2.83
N ALA A 8 -11.17 -7.51 -2.09
CA ALA A 8 -10.26 -7.48 -0.95
C ALA A 8 -8.82 -7.12 -1.38
N LEU A 9 -8.33 -7.65 -2.51
CA LEU A 9 -7.03 -7.28 -3.09
C LEU A 9 -6.95 -5.78 -3.37
N VAL A 10 -7.96 -5.21 -4.04
CA VAL A 10 -8.01 -3.78 -4.35
C VAL A 10 -8.03 -2.94 -3.06
N LEU A 11 -8.83 -3.35 -2.07
CA LEU A 11 -8.87 -2.69 -0.77
C LEU A 11 -7.52 -2.74 -0.06
N LEU A 12 -6.84 -3.88 -0.06
CA LEU A 12 -5.53 -4.03 0.58
C LEU A 12 -4.45 -3.19 -0.10
N ILE A 13 -4.43 -3.13 -1.45
CA ILE A 13 -3.52 -2.25 -2.21
C ILE A 13 -3.78 -0.78 -1.83
N PHE A 14 -5.05 -0.38 -1.74
CA PHE A 14 -5.42 0.96 -1.32
C PHE A 14 -4.97 1.27 0.10
N LEU A 15 -5.20 0.36 1.05
CA LEU A 15 -4.78 0.52 2.44
C LEU A 15 -3.26 0.61 2.57
N ASN A 16 -2.51 -0.24 1.85
CA ASN A 16 -1.06 -0.17 1.80
C ASN A 16 -0.61 1.22 1.33
N GLY A 17 -1.19 1.71 0.24
CA GLY A 17 -0.89 3.03 -0.29
C GLY A 17 -1.21 4.17 0.67
N MET A 18 -2.31 4.06 1.42
CA MET A 18 -2.64 5.00 2.48
C MET A 18 -1.57 5.03 3.59
N PHE A 19 -1.09 3.87 4.04
CA PHE A 19 -0.04 3.80 5.06
C PHE A 19 1.28 4.36 4.55
N VAL A 20 1.68 4.03 3.31
CA VAL A 20 2.88 4.56 2.69
C VAL A 20 2.79 6.09 2.54
N ALA A 21 1.65 6.62 2.08
CA ALA A 21 1.45 8.06 2.00
C ALA A 21 1.56 8.73 3.37
N ALA A 22 0.96 8.14 4.41
CA ALA A 22 1.03 8.66 5.77
C ALA A 22 2.45 8.65 6.33
N GLU A 23 3.19 7.54 6.15
CA GLU A 23 4.58 7.40 6.58
C GLU A 23 5.46 8.49 5.94
N PHE A 24 5.40 8.63 4.61
CA PHE A 24 6.24 9.59 3.90
C PHE A 24 5.81 11.05 4.16
N ALA A 25 4.52 11.32 4.35
CA ALA A 25 4.05 12.65 4.75
C ALA A 25 4.59 13.03 6.15
N LEU A 26 4.62 12.09 7.09
CA LEU A 26 5.18 12.31 8.43
C LEU A 26 6.70 12.54 8.36
N VAL A 27 7.44 11.71 7.62
CA VAL A 27 8.90 11.85 7.48
C VAL A 27 9.30 13.17 6.81
N ARG A 28 8.52 13.65 5.83
CA ARG A 28 8.79 14.92 5.13
C ARG A 28 8.31 16.16 5.89
N SER A 29 7.41 15.99 6.86
CA SER A 29 6.87 17.08 7.66
C SER A 29 7.95 17.69 8.55
N ARG A 30 8.35 18.93 8.26
CA ARG A 30 9.35 19.65 9.08
C ARG A 30 8.67 20.28 10.30
N ARG A 31 9.03 19.79 11.50
CA ARG A 31 8.55 20.34 12.79
C ARG A 31 8.66 21.86 12.86
N SER A 32 9.79 22.43 12.43
CA SER A 32 10.04 23.87 12.46
C SER A 32 8.98 24.70 11.73
N ARG A 33 8.45 24.21 10.60
CA ARG A 33 7.40 24.91 9.85
C ARG A 33 6.09 24.96 10.65
N PHE A 34 5.74 23.87 11.33
CA PHE A 34 4.55 23.82 12.17
C PHE A 34 4.71 24.63 13.46
N GLU A 35 5.93 24.74 14.01
CA GLU A 35 6.23 25.59 15.15
C GLU A 35 6.06 27.07 14.82
N THR A 36 6.53 27.52 13.65
CA THR A 36 6.30 28.90 13.17
C THR A 36 4.81 29.23 13.10
N VAL A 37 4.02 28.40 12.42
CA VAL A 37 2.57 28.61 12.25
C VAL A 37 1.81 28.47 13.59
N ALA A 38 2.32 27.65 14.52
CA ALA A 38 1.76 27.54 15.87
C ALA A 38 2.02 28.81 16.72
N GLY A 39 3.19 29.43 16.53
CA GLY A 39 3.56 30.72 17.12
C GLY A 39 2.69 31.88 16.61
N GLU A 40 2.24 31.80 15.36
CA GLU A 40 1.30 32.76 14.74
C GLU A 40 -0.16 32.62 15.24
N GLY A 41 -0.42 31.72 16.19
CA GLY A 41 -1.71 31.59 16.87
C GLY A 41 -2.57 30.40 16.42
N SER A 42 -2.14 29.63 15.40
CA SER A 42 -2.92 28.51 14.88
C SER A 42 -3.06 27.36 15.88
N ALA A 43 -4.30 27.09 16.31
CA ALA A 43 -4.61 25.99 17.22
C ALA A 43 -4.47 24.60 16.58
N SER A 44 -4.57 24.50 15.25
CA SER A 44 -4.33 23.25 14.52
C SER A 44 -2.83 22.95 14.46
N ALA A 45 -1.99 23.94 14.17
CA ALA A 45 -0.54 23.78 14.16
C ALA A 45 0.01 23.35 15.53
N ARG A 46 -0.51 23.91 16.63
CA ARG A 46 -0.17 23.44 18.00
C ARG A 46 -0.52 21.96 18.26
N ARG A 47 -1.57 21.41 17.62
CA ARG A 47 -1.89 19.99 17.73
C ARG A 47 -0.92 19.14 16.93
N VAL A 48 -0.58 19.57 15.71
CA VAL A 48 0.39 18.87 14.85
C VAL A 48 1.76 18.82 15.51
N VAL A 49 2.25 19.91 16.09
CA VAL A 49 3.53 19.93 16.82
C VAL A 49 3.54 18.90 17.96
N ARG A 50 2.46 18.79 18.74
CA ARG A 50 2.35 17.75 19.79
C ARG A 50 2.27 16.33 19.24
N GLN A 51 1.71 16.13 18.06
CA GLN A 51 1.66 14.82 17.41
C GLN A 51 3.05 14.41 16.88
N LEU A 52 3.85 15.37 16.42
CA LEU A 52 5.22 15.14 15.98
C LEU A 52 6.15 14.68 17.13
N ASP A 53 5.83 14.98 18.40
CA ASP A 53 6.57 14.44 19.55
C ASP A 53 6.46 12.91 19.66
N ALA A 54 5.43 12.31 19.07
CA ALA A 54 5.20 10.86 19.06
C ALA A 54 5.33 10.26 17.65
N ILE A 55 6.08 10.91 16.75
CA ILE A 55 6.22 10.49 15.36
C ILE A 55 6.66 9.02 15.22
N ASP A 56 7.57 8.55 16.08
CA ASP A 56 8.05 7.17 16.07
C ASP A 56 6.93 6.14 16.27
N ARG A 57 5.94 6.48 17.12
CA ARG A 57 4.76 5.62 17.37
C ARG A 57 3.86 5.56 16.13
N TYR A 58 3.68 6.68 15.43
CA TYR A 58 2.89 6.71 14.20
C TYR A 58 3.60 5.98 13.05
N LEU A 59 4.92 6.16 12.91
CA LEU A 59 5.73 5.44 11.93
C LEU A 59 5.68 3.93 12.18
N SER A 60 5.84 3.49 13.43
CA SER A 60 5.73 2.08 13.81
C SER A 60 4.36 1.50 13.45
N ALA A 61 3.27 2.24 13.69
CA ALA A 61 1.93 1.81 13.32
C ALA A 61 1.75 1.71 11.79
N CYS A 62 2.32 2.65 11.03
CA CYS A 62 2.30 2.60 9.56
C CYS A 62 3.05 1.36 9.05
N GLN A 63 4.23 1.05 9.59
CA GLN A 63 5.03 -0.10 9.16
C GLN A 63 4.31 -1.44 9.42
N ILE A 64 3.65 -1.58 10.56
CA ILE A 64 2.81 -2.75 10.85
C ILE A 64 1.66 -2.82 9.83
N GLY A 65 1.00 -1.69 9.55
CA GLY A 65 -0.07 -1.61 8.56
C GLY A 65 0.39 -2.03 7.15
N ILE A 66 1.53 -1.50 6.69
CA ILE A 66 2.16 -1.83 5.40
C ILE A 66 2.46 -3.32 5.34
N THR A 67 3.08 -3.87 6.38
CA THR A 67 3.45 -5.30 6.43
C THR A 67 2.19 -6.19 6.35
N MET A 68 1.18 -5.89 7.16
CA MET A 68 -0.07 -6.65 7.18
C MET A 68 -0.80 -6.57 5.84
N ALA A 69 -0.86 -5.38 5.23
CA ALA A 69 -1.46 -5.20 3.91
C ALA A 69 -0.67 -5.96 2.84
N SER A 70 0.66 -5.86 2.83
CA SER A 70 1.55 -6.54 1.87
C SER A 70 1.40 -8.07 1.93
N ILE A 71 1.36 -8.65 3.13
CA ILE A 71 1.13 -10.09 3.32
C ILE A 71 -0.26 -10.48 2.79
N GLY A 72 -1.29 -9.70 3.12
CA GLY A 72 -2.65 -9.94 2.63
C GLY A 72 -2.74 -9.87 1.10
N ILE A 73 -2.04 -8.92 0.47
CA ILE A 73 -2.00 -8.77 -0.99
C ILE A 73 -1.36 -10.00 -1.63
N GLY A 74 -0.25 -10.50 -1.09
CA GLY A 74 0.37 -11.74 -1.58
C GLY A 74 -0.57 -12.93 -1.42
N PHE A 75 -1.14 -13.10 -0.22
CA PHE A 75 -1.98 -14.25 0.12
C PHE A 75 -3.30 -14.30 -0.68
N LEU A 76 -3.95 -13.16 -0.93
CA LEU A 76 -5.21 -13.11 -1.67
C LEU A 76 -5.01 -12.84 -3.16
N GLY A 77 -4.01 -12.04 -3.53
CA GLY A 77 -3.87 -11.51 -4.88
C GLY A 77 -3.48 -12.57 -5.90
N GLU A 78 -2.51 -13.41 -5.55
CA GLU A 78 -2.07 -14.50 -6.40
C GLU A 78 -3.21 -15.48 -6.73
N PRO A 79 -3.89 -16.13 -5.76
CA PRO A 79 -4.96 -17.08 -6.09
C PRO A 79 -6.16 -16.40 -6.77
N ALA A 80 -6.47 -15.15 -6.42
CA ALA A 80 -7.55 -14.42 -7.07
C ALA A 80 -7.26 -14.18 -8.57
N ILE A 81 -6.04 -13.77 -8.92
CA ILE A 81 -5.66 -13.51 -10.31
C ILE A 81 -5.41 -14.81 -11.07
N ALA A 82 -4.76 -15.81 -10.45
CA ALA A 82 -4.50 -17.10 -11.08
C ALA A 82 -5.81 -17.79 -11.52
N SER A 83 -6.86 -17.72 -10.69
CA SER A 83 -8.18 -18.28 -11.04
C SER A 83 -8.86 -17.63 -12.26
N LEU A 84 -8.42 -16.43 -12.67
CA LEU A 84 -8.87 -15.79 -13.91
C LEU A 84 -8.06 -16.22 -15.13
N ILE A 85 -6.82 -16.68 -14.93
CA ILE A 85 -5.87 -17.04 -15.99
C ILE A 85 -5.95 -18.53 -16.33
N GLU A 86 -6.08 -19.40 -15.32
CA GLU A 86 -6.11 -20.86 -15.50
C GLU A 86 -7.13 -21.33 -16.57
N PRO A 87 -8.38 -20.83 -16.61
CA PRO A 87 -9.35 -21.26 -17.62
C PRO A 87 -8.94 -20.94 -19.06
N ALA A 88 -8.10 -19.91 -19.27
CA ALA A 88 -7.61 -19.55 -20.60
C ALA A 88 -6.49 -20.48 -21.10
N LEU A 89 -5.87 -21.25 -20.19
CA LEU A 89 -4.78 -22.19 -20.48
C LEU A 89 -5.25 -23.65 -20.51
N GLU A 90 -6.48 -23.91 -20.06
CA GLU A 90 -7.09 -25.24 -20.10
C GLU A 90 -7.11 -25.79 -21.54
N GLY A 91 -6.70 -27.05 -21.69
CA GLY A 91 -6.66 -27.76 -22.97
C GLY A 91 -5.47 -27.44 -23.88
N SER A 92 -4.68 -26.40 -23.58
CA SER A 92 -3.48 -26.04 -24.36
C SER A 92 -2.20 -26.72 -23.85
N VAL A 93 -2.13 -26.98 -22.54
CA VAL A 93 -0.98 -27.56 -21.85
C VAL A 93 -1.42 -28.53 -20.75
N SER A 94 -0.48 -29.30 -20.18
CA SER A 94 -0.78 -30.15 -19.03
C SER A 94 -1.17 -29.30 -17.81
N HIS A 95 -1.99 -29.87 -16.91
CA HIS A 95 -2.52 -29.14 -15.75
C HIS A 95 -1.41 -28.51 -14.89
N GLY A 96 -0.33 -29.24 -14.61
CA GLY A 96 0.80 -28.69 -13.84
C GLY A 96 1.51 -27.52 -14.53
N VAL A 97 1.61 -27.53 -15.86
CA VAL A 97 2.20 -26.41 -16.62
C VAL A 97 1.24 -25.20 -16.64
N SER A 98 -0.07 -25.44 -16.79
CA SER A 98 -1.09 -24.38 -16.70
C SER A 98 -1.01 -23.64 -15.37
N THR A 99 -1.03 -24.38 -14.25
CA THR A 99 -0.96 -23.80 -12.90
C THR A 99 0.35 -23.05 -12.68
N ALA A 100 1.49 -23.58 -13.14
CA ALA A 100 2.76 -22.86 -13.03
C ALA A 100 2.76 -21.53 -13.81
N ILE A 101 2.26 -21.53 -15.05
CA ILE A 101 2.17 -20.31 -15.86
C ILE A 101 1.21 -19.30 -15.22
N ALA A 102 0.03 -19.76 -14.78
CA ALA A 102 -0.95 -18.92 -14.12
C ALA A 102 -0.39 -18.31 -12.83
N PHE A 103 0.32 -19.09 -12.02
CA PHE A 103 1.03 -18.62 -10.83
C PHE A 103 2.01 -17.50 -11.16
N PHE A 104 2.93 -17.69 -12.12
CA PHE A 104 3.95 -16.69 -12.43
C PHE A 104 3.35 -15.40 -12.98
N ILE A 105 2.34 -15.50 -13.84
CA ILE A 105 1.64 -14.33 -14.38
C ILE A 105 0.87 -13.62 -13.27
N ALA A 106 0.13 -14.35 -12.44
CA ALA A 106 -0.61 -13.79 -11.32
C ALA A 106 0.30 -13.09 -10.31
N PHE A 107 1.40 -13.75 -9.93
CA PHE A 107 2.42 -13.17 -9.05
C PHE A 107 3.01 -11.89 -9.64
N PHE A 108 3.36 -11.89 -10.92
CA PHE A 108 3.92 -10.72 -11.60
C PHE A 108 2.93 -9.54 -11.63
N ILE A 109 1.66 -9.80 -11.97
CA ILE A 109 0.61 -8.78 -12.00
C ILE A 109 0.34 -8.26 -10.60
N ALA A 110 0.11 -9.14 -9.62
CA ALA A 110 -0.17 -8.77 -8.24
C ALA A 110 0.97 -7.91 -7.65
N THR A 111 2.22 -8.36 -7.83
CA THR A 111 3.40 -7.66 -7.34
C THR A 111 3.56 -6.30 -8.02
N SER A 112 3.35 -6.23 -9.34
CA SER A 112 3.45 -4.97 -10.08
C SER A 112 2.39 -3.97 -9.63
N LEU A 113 1.12 -4.39 -9.49
CA LEU A 113 0.05 -3.54 -8.98
C LEU A 113 0.33 -3.08 -7.54
N HIS A 114 0.77 -3.99 -6.68
CA HIS A 114 1.13 -3.69 -5.30
C HIS A 114 2.25 -2.65 -5.21
N ILE A 115 3.38 -2.89 -5.87
CA ILE A 115 4.54 -2.00 -5.78
C ILE A 115 4.21 -0.67 -6.44
N THR A 116 3.64 -0.66 -7.65
CA THR A 116 3.39 0.59 -8.36
C THR A 116 2.30 1.40 -7.68
N ILE A 117 1.11 0.84 -7.48
CA ILE A 117 -0.06 1.58 -6.98
C ILE A 117 -0.06 1.64 -5.45
N GLY A 118 0.29 0.54 -4.79
CA GLY A 118 0.28 0.45 -3.33
C GLY A 118 1.50 1.08 -2.67
N GLU A 119 2.62 1.31 -3.36
CA GLU A 119 3.84 1.84 -2.73
C GLU A 119 4.42 3.07 -3.43
N GLN A 120 4.76 2.96 -4.73
CA GLN A 120 5.51 4.01 -5.42
C GLN A 120 4.66 5.26 -5.71
N VAL A 121 3.44 5.10 -6.21
CA VAL A 121 2.54 6.24 -6.49
C VAL A 121 2.24 7.06 -5.21
N PRO A 122 1.81 6.45 -4.10
CA PRO A 122 1.54 7.18 -2.86
C PRO A 122 2.78 7.86 -2.28
N LYS A 123 3.94 7.21 -2.37
CA LYS A 123 5.23 7.76 -1.96
C LYS A 123 5.58 9.03 -2.74
N ILE A 124 5.46 8.99 -4.07
CA ILE A 124 5.71 10.15 -4.93
C ILE A 124 4.74 11.29 -4.60
N VAL A 125 3.45 10.99 -4.43
CA VAL A 125 2.43 12.00 -4.09
C VAL A 125 2.72 12.65 -2.73
N ALA A 126 3.07 11.84 -1.72
CA ALA A 126 3.40 12.35 -0.39
C ALA A 126 4.66 13.23 -0.39
N ILE A 127 5.69 12.86 -1.17
CA ILE A 127 6.92 13.65 -1.29
C ILE A 127 6.64 15.00 -1.96
N ASN A 128 5.86 15.01 -3.05
CA ASN A 128 5.60 16.21 -3.85
C ASN A 128 4.59 17.17 -3.20
N ARG A 129 3.66 16.69 -2.36
CA ARG A 129 2.65 17.52 -1.68
C ARG A 129 3.02 17.93 -0.26
N ALA A 130 4.13 17.44 0.30
CA ALA A 130 4.60 17.82 1.63
C ALA A 130 5.40 19.14 1.66
N GLU A 131 5.60 19.78 0.50
CA GLU A 131 6.06 21.16 0.35
C GLU A 131 4.87 22.14 0.36
#